data_AF-A0A3B8JYZ6-F1
#
_entry.id   AF-A0A3B8JYZ6-F1
#
_cell.length_a   1.000
_cell.length_b   1.000
_cell.length_c   1.000
_cell.angle_alpha   90.00
_cell.angle_beta   90.00
_cell.angle_gamma   90.00
#
_symmetry.space_group_name_H-M   'P 1'
#
loop_
_entity.id
_entity.type
_entity.pdbx_description
1 polymer ?
#
loop_
_entity_poly.entity_id
_entity_poly.type
_entity_poly.pdbx_seq_one_letter_code
_entity_poly.pdbx_strand_id
1 'polypeptide(L)'
;REDGTEQVCEVFTSVGEEGCPPLSNALAKIISISIRAGVDIDEIVEQLREEKCPSCLMHPETTVLSCTDFIGQELAKAARGKVAYRLNAPGGPKNIRICSSCKIGNMIPDANCSYCDYCGFSTCG
;
A
#
# COMPACT_ATOMS: atom_id res chain seq x y z
N ARG A 1 -27.69 9.62 -7.22
CA ARG A 1 -28.24 9.94 -5.89
C ARG A 1 -27.95 11.43 -5.71
N GLU A 2 -28.98 12.26 -5.61
CA GLU A 2 -28.87 13.74 -5.56
C GLU A 2 -28.82 14.18 -4.10
N ASP A 3 -27.67 13.95 -3.48
CA ASP A 3 -27.23 14.61 -2.26
C ASP A 3 -25.93 15.31 -2.61
N GLY A 4 -25.90 16.64 -2.49
CA GLY A 4 -24.74 17.50 -2.81
C GLY A 4 -23.55 17.30 -1.88
N THR A 5 -23.25 16.06 -1.48
CA THR A 5 -22.04 15.66 -0.80
C THR A 5 -20.95 15.44 -1.85
N GLU A 6 -19.87 16.21 -1.78
CA GLU A 6 -18.67 15.93 -2.58
C GLU A 6 -18.19 14.50 -2.27
N GLN A 7 -18.28 13.61 -3.26
CA GLN A 7 -17.79 12.23 -3.19
C GLN A 7 -16.68 12.04 -4.21
N VAL A 8 -15.74 11.14 -3.92
CA VAL A 8 -14.67 10.81 -4.85
C VAL A 8 -15.27 10.11 -6.08
N CYS A 9 -15.08 10.69 -7.26
CA CYS A 9 -15.61 10.14 -8.51
C CYS A 9 -14.56 9.35 -9.32
N GLU A 10 -13.30 9.76 -9.26
CA GLU A 10 -12.23 9.28 -10.13
C GLU A 10 -10.88 9.48 -9.44
N VAL A 11 -9.94 8.56 -9.67
CA VAL A 11 -8.56 8.64 -9.20
C VAL A 11 -7.63 8.85 -10.38
N PHE A 12 -6.72 9.80 -10.23
CA PHE A 12 -5.60 10.01 -11.13
C PHE A 12 -4.30 9.90 -10.35
N THR A 13 -3.26 9.38 -10.99
CA THR A 13 -1.93 9.32 -10.39
C THR A 13 -0.88 9.72 -11.42
N SER A 14 0.24 10.23 -10.91
CA SER A 14 1.45 10.47 -11.66
C SER A 14 2.60 10.06 -10.74
N VAL A 15 3.48 9.20 -11.24
CA VAL A 15 4.67 8.79 -10.52
C VAL A 15 5.88 9.49 -11.11
N GLY A 16 6.84 9.83 -10.26
CA GLY A 16 8.13 10.37 -10.69
C GLY A 16 8.98 9.33 -11.43
N GLU A 17 10.23 9.71 -11.73
CA GLU A 17 11.16 8.89 -12.53
C GLU A 17 11.43 7.51 -11.92
N GLU A 18 11.38 7.37 -10.59
CA GLU A 18 11.68 6.11 -9.89
C GLU A 18 10.44 5.21 -9.63
N GLY A 19 9.33 5.44 -10.36
CA GLY A 19 8.10 4.66 -10.23
C GLY A 19 7.85 3.65 -11.36
N CYS A 20 6.67 3.03 -11.34
CA CYS A 20 6.14 2.30 -12.49
C CYS A 20 4.95 3.05 -13.10
N PRO A 21 5.17 4.01 -14.03
CA PRO A 21 4.10 4.83 -14.58
C PRO A 21 3.00 4.03 -15.28
N PRO A 22 3.29 3.03 -16.14
CA PRO A 22 2.24 2.27 -16.81
C PRO A 22 1.33 1.52 -15.82
N LEU A 23 1.92 0.87 -14.80
CA LEU A 23 1.16 0.12 -13.80
C LEU A 23 0.34 1.05 -12.90
N SER A 24 0.94 2.15 -12.43
CA SER A 24 0.25 3.10 -11.55
C SER A 24 -0.92 3.78 -12.29
N ASN A 25 -0.73 4.14 -13.55
CA ASN A 25 -1.79 4.72 -14.38
C ASN A 25 -2.91 3.72 -14.69
N ALA A 26 -2.56 2.45 -14.94
CA ALA A 26 -3.56 1.39 -15.13
C ALA A 26 -4.36 1.16 -13.84
N LEU A 27 -3.68 1.11 -12.69
CA LEU A 27 -4.29 0.94 -11.39
C LEU A 27 -5.27 2.09 -11.07
N ALA A 28 -4.88 3.34 -11.29
CA ALA A 28 -5.78 4.49 -11.09
C ALA A 28 -7.06 4.37 -11.93
N LYS A 29 -6.94 3.96 -13.20
CA LYS A 29 -8.11 3.72 -14.07
C LYS A 29 -9.02 2.62 -13.54
N ILE A 30 -8.44 1.52 -13.04
CA ILE A 30 -9.20 0.41 -12.45
C ILE A 30 -9.93 0.88 -11.19
N ILE A 31 -9.25 1.62 -10.30
CA ILE A 31 -9.86 2.20 -9.09
C ILE A 31 -11.04 3.09 -9.46
N SER A 32 -10.89 3.96 -10.46
CA SER A 32 -12.00 4.81 -10.92
C SER A 32 -13.18 4.00 -11.46
N ILE A 33 -12.92 2.91 -12.18
CA ILE A 33 -13.98 1.99 -12.62
C ILE A 33 -14.68 1.37 -11.40
N SER A 34 -13.93 0.90 -10.40
CA SER A 34 -14.48 0.32 -9.16
C SER A 34 -15.37 1.31 -8.40
N ILE A 35 -14.93 2.56 -8.28
CA ILE A 35 -15.72 3.64 -7.65
C ILE A 35 -17.03 3.84 -8.42
N ARG A 36 -16.99 3.95 -9.75
CA ARG A 36 -18.20 4.09 -10.58
C ARG A 36 -19.10 2.85 -10.55
N ALA A 37 -18.54 1.67 -10.30
CA ALA A 37 -19.30 0.44 -10.11
C ALA A 37 -19.98 0.36 -8.73
N GLY A 38 -19.72 1.33 -7.83
CA GLY A 38 -20.33 1.39 -6.51
C GLY A 38 -19.64 0.50 -5.47
N VAL A 39 -18.37 0.12 -5.70
CA VAL A 39 -17.56 -0.57 -4.69
C VAL A 39 -17.28 0.39 -3.52
N ASP A 40 -17.34 -0.13 -2.30
CA ASP A 40 -17.06 0.68 -1.11
C ASP A 40 -15.60 1.19 -1.15
N ILE A 41 -15.45 2.51 -0.97
CA ILE A 41 -14.12 3.15 -0.94
C ILE A 41 -13.27 2.56 0.17
N ASP A 42 -13.87 2.20 1.30
CA ASP A 42 -13.13 1.64 2.43
C ASP A 42 -12.53 0.26 2.10
N GLU A 43 -13.28 -0.57 1.36
CA GLU A 43 -12.82 -1.86 0.86
C GLU A 43 -11.68 -1.68 -0.16
N ILE A 44 -11.80 -0.72 -1.08
CA ILE A 44 -10.72 -0.36 -2.02
C ILE A 44 -9.45 0.05 -1.26
N VAL A 45 -9.60 0.91 -0.24
CA VAL A 45 -8.47 1.41 0.55
C VAL A 45 -7.78 0.30 1.33
N GLU A 46 -8.53 -0.64 1.90
CA GLU A 46 -7.95 -1.79 2.60
C GLU A 46 -7.12 -2.66 1.66
N GLN A 47 -7.66 -3.01 0.48
CA GLN A 47 -6.95 -3.80 -0.53
C GLN A 47 -5.66 -3.12 -1.00
N LEU A 48 -5.68 -1.80 -1.23
CA LEU A 48 -4.50 -1.06 -1.66
C LEU A 48 -3.36 -1.04 -0.64
N ARG A 49 -3.67 -1.18 0.65
CA ARG A 49 -2.70 -1.17 1.78
C ARG A 49 -2.02 -2.51 2.02
N GLU A 50 -2.60 -3.61 1.55
CA GLU A 50 -2.03 -4.95 1.73
C GLU A 50 -0.75 -5.15 0.90
N GLU A 51 -0.69 -4.50 -0.27
CA GLU A 51 0.42 -4.59 -1.21
C GLU A 51 1.64 -3.77 -0.77
N LYS A 52 2.78 -4.43 -0.60
CA LYS A 52 4.04 -3.83 -0.13
C LYS A 52 5.08 -3.84 -1.25
N CYS A 53 5.76 -2.71 -1.44
CA CYS A 53 6.83 -2.58 -2.43
C CYS A 53 8.18 -2.53 -1.72
N PRO A 54 9.06 -3.52 -1.95
CA PRO A 54 10.38 -3.55 -1.32
C PRO A 54 11.21 -2.30 -1.62
N SER A 55 11.14 -1.79 -2.85
CA SER A 55 11.84 -0.56 -3.25
C SER A 55 11.37 0.64 -2.43
N CYS A 56 10.07 0.73 -2.12
CA CYS A 56 9.55 1.77 -1.23
C CYS A 56 10.07 1.56 0.20
N LEU A 57 9.94 0.35 0.75
CA LEU A 57 10.34 0.03 2.13
C LEU A 57 11.84 0.23 2.41
N MET A 58 12.68 0.03 1.40
CA MET A 58 14.13 0.26 1.51
C MET A 58 14.52 1.74 1.36
N HIS A 59 13.63 2.58 0.82
CA HIS A 59 13.92 4.00 0.64
C HIS A 59 13.87 4.71 2.00
N PRO A 60 14.97 5.35 2.45
CA PRO A 60 15.10 5.84 3.83
C PRO A 60 14.09 6.93 4.19
N GLU A 61 13.64 7.70 3.20
CA GLU A 61 12.67 8.79 3.35
C GLU A 61 11.22 8.37 3.04
N THR A 62 10.95 7.06 2.84
CA THR A 62 9.56 6.64 2.53
C THR A 62 8.64 6.86 3.73
N THR A 63 7.42 7.33 3.46
CA THR A 63 6.32 7.39 4.43
C THR A 63 5.20 6.40 4.10
N VAL A 64 5.40 5.56 3.09
CA VAL A 64 4.41 4.63 2.54
C VAL A 64 5.01 3.25 2.32
N LEU A 65 4.16 2.23 2.32
CA LEU A 65 4.54 0.83 2.09
C LEU A 65 4.73 0.50 0.61
N SER A 66 4.05 1.21 -0.28
CA SER A 66 4.08 1.03 -1.74
C SER A 66 3.40 2.21 -2.46
N CYS A 67 3.47 2.23 -3.80
CA CYS A 67 2.68 3.16 -4.61
C CYS A 67 1.17 2.95 -4.46
N THR A 68 0.71 1.70 -4.22
CA THR A 68 -0.70 1.41 -4.00
C THR A 68 -1.15 1.91 -2.64
N ASP A 69 -0.34 1.71 -1.59
CA ASP A 69 -0.59 2.25 -0.25
C ASP A 69 -0.67 3.79 -0.29
N PHE A 70 0.23 4.45 -1.01
CA PHE A 70 0.14 5.90 -1.22
C PHE A 70 -1.21 6.32 -1.81
N ILE A 71 -1.66 5.67 -2.89
CA ILE A 71 -2.96 5.96 -3.52
C ILE A 71 -4.11 5.70 -2.52
N GLY A 72 -4.07 4.59 -1.77
CA GLY A 72 -5.09 4.27 -0.77
C GLY A 72 -5.15 5.30 0.36
N GLN A 73 -4.01 5.81 0.81
CA GLN A 73 -3.97 6.88 1.82
C GLN A 73 -4.59 8.18 1.30
N GLU A 74 -4.24 8.61 0.09
CA GLU A 74 -4.80 9.83 -0.52
C GLU A 74 -6.28 9.68 -0.86
N LEU A 75 -6.70 8.51 -1.34
CA LEU A 75 -8.11 8.19 -1.60
C LEU A 75 -8.95 8.29 -0.32
N ALA A 76 -8.45 7.69 0.77
CA ALA A 76 -9.13 7.77 2.06
C ALA A 76 -9.21 9.21 2.58
N LYS A 77 -8.14 10.01 2.42
CA LYS A 77 -8.11 11.44 2.79
C LYS A 77 -9.16 12.23 2.02
N ALA A 78 -9.23 12.02 0.70
CA ALA A 78 -10.19 12.69 -0.16
C ALA A 78 -11.64 12.31 0.20
N ALA A 79 -11.90 11.03 0.46
CA ALA A 79 -13.25 10.55 0.77
C ALA A 79 -13.78 11.02 2.14
N ARG A 80 -12.91 11.15 3.15
CA ARG A 80 -13.31 11.44 4.54
C ARG A 80 -12.97 12.85 5.02
N GLY A 81 -12.32 13.67 4.17
CA GLY A 81 -11.86 15.02 4.50
C GLY A 81 -10.70 15.10 5.50
N LYS A 82 -10.51 14.10 6.37
CA LYS A 82 -9.34 13.86 7.22
C LYS A 82 -9.20 12.37 7.51
N VAL A 83 -8.06 11.78 7.19
CA VAL A 83 -7.68 10.46 7.72
C VAL A 83 -6.61 10.67 8.77
N ALA A 84 -6.83 10.08 9.95
CA ALA A 84 -5.77 9.92 10.93
C ALA A 84 -4.68 9.08 10.28
N TYR A 85 -3.59 9.75 9.89
CA TYR A 85 -2.33 9.09 9.58
C TYR A 85 -2.06 8.06 10.68
N ARG A 86 -1.96 6.79 10.31
CA ARG A 86 -1.35 5.81 11.21
C ARG A 86 0.13 6.16 11.26
N LEU A 87 0.48 7.03 12.23
CA LEU A 87 1.84 7.45 12.62
C LEU A 87 2.85 6.34 12.88
N ASN A 88 2.45 5.09 12.66
CA ASN A 88 3.24 3.91 12.93
C ASN A 88 3.79 3.34 11.62
N ALA A 89 4.42 4.18 10.80
CA ALA A 89 5.67 3.76 10.18
C ALA A 89 6.79 4.40 11.01
N PRO A 90 7.16 3.82 12.18
CA PRO A 90 8.47 4.13 12.72
C PRO A 90 9.45 3.83 11.59
N GLY A 91 10.34 4.79 11.28
CA GLY A 91 11.33 4.68 10.21
C GLY A 91 11.77 3.23 10.09
N GLY A 92 11.47 2.63 8.94
CA GLY A 92 11.39 1.18 8.80
C GLY A 92 12.64 0.50 9.36
N PRO A 93 12.52 -0.72 9.91
CA PRO A 93 13.70 -1.48 10.28
C PRO A 93 14.61 -1.53 9.05
N LYS A 94 15.81 -0.97 9.16
CA LYS A 94 16.80 -0.83 8.06
C LYS A 94 17.30 -2.18 7.48
N ASN A 95 16.59 -3.28 7.76
CA ASN A 95 16.93 -4.66 7.42
C ASN A 95 15.68 -5.55 7.20
N ILE A 96 14.52 -5.01 6.77
CA ILE A 96 13.40 -5.87 6.34
C ILE A 96 13.84 -6.66 5.10
N ARG A 97 13.93 -7.99 5.21
CA ARG A 97 14.14 -8.87 4.06
C ARG A 97 12.82 -9.47 3.64
N ILE A 98 12.54 -9.50 2.34
CA ILE A 98 11.39 -10.21 1.79
C ILE A 98 11.61 -11.72 1.97
N CYS A 99 10.55 -12.45 2.33
CA CYS A 99 10.56 -13.90 2.41
C CYS A 99 11.04 -14.53 1.11
N SER A 100 12.08 -15.37 1.19
CA SER A 100 12.66 -16.03 0.03
C SER A 100 11.73 -17.10 -0.57
N SER A 101 10.82 -17.65 0.22
CA SER A 101 9.88 -18.70 -0.20
C SER A 101 8.64 -18.15 -0.89
N CYS A 102 7.85 -17.30 -0.22
CA CYS A 102 6.57 -16.82 -0.75
C CYS A 102 6.64 -15.48 -1.48
N LYS A 103 7.71 -14.70 -1.28
CA LYS A 103 7.89 -13.33 -1.83
C LYS A 103 6.81 -12.31 -1.42
N ILE A 104 5.88 -12.69 -0.55
CA ILE A 104 4.77 -11.85 -0.07
C ILE A 104 5.07 -11.32 1.34
N GLY A 105 5.50 -12.20 2.26
CA GLY A 105 5.76 -11.82 3.65
C GLY A 105 7.16 -11.26 3.88
N ASN A 106 7.35 -10.68 5.06
CA ASN A 106 8.63 -10.20 5.56
C ASN A 106 9.29 -11.27 6.44
N MET A 107 10.62 -11.38 6.33
CA MET A 107 11.43 -12.15 7.27
C MET A 107 11.65 -11.32 8.53
N ILE A 108 11.02 -11.75 9.62
CA ILE A 108 11.19 -11.18 10.95
C ILE A 108 12.36 -11.91 11.63
N PRO A 109 13.42 -11.18 12.05
CA PRO A 109 14.51 -11.79 12.79
C PRO A 109 14.06 -12.21 14.19
N ASP A 110 14.39 -13.43 14.58
CA ASP A 110 14.17 -14.00 15.92
C ASP A 110 15.44 -14.71 16.38
N ALA A 111 16.15 -14.10 17.34
CA ALA A 111 17.45 -14.53 17.82
C ALA A 111 18.46 -14.84 16.68
N ASN A 112 18.81 -16.11 16.49
CA ASN A 112 19.74 -16.59 15.44
C ASN A 112 19.02 -17.00 14.14
N CYS A 113 17.73 -16.71 14.02
CA CYS A 113 16.87 -17.18 12.96
C CYS A 113 16.01 -16.04 12.39
N SER A 114 15.24 -16.35 11.36
CA SER A 114 14.20 -15.48 10.86
C SER A 114 13.01 -16.29 10.37
N TYR A 115 11.80 -15.79 10.59
CA TYR A 115 10.57 -16.42 10.15
C TYR A 115 9.73 -15.45 9.30
N CYS A 116 8.92 -16.00 8.41
CA CYS A 116 8.01 -15.23 7.58
C CYS A 116 6.71 -14.94 8.34
N ASP A 117 6.35 -13.66 8.46
CA ASP A 117 5.08 -13.19 9.04
C ASP A 117 3.82 -13.61 8.26
N TYR A 118 3.99 -14.10 7.02
CA TYR A 118 2.89 -14.47 6.13
C TYR A 118 2.73 -15.98 5.93
N CYS A 119 3.79 -16.69 5.48
CA CYS A 119 3.69 -18.11 5.13
C CYS A 119 4.33 -19.05 6.16
N GLY A 120 4.91 -18.53 7.25
CA GLY A 120 5.56 -19.34 8.29
C GLY A 120 6.91 -19.95 7.88
N PHE A 121 7.43 -19.67 6.68
CA PHE A 121 8.77 -20.09 6.27
C PHE A 121 9.83 -19.62 7.27
N SER A 122 10.73 -20.49 7.70
CA SER A 122 11.77 -20.20 8.68
C SER A 122 13.15 -20.56 8.16
N THR A 123 14.18 -19.80 8.54
CA THR A 123 15.59 -20.14 8.30
C THR A 123 16.19 -20.98 9.42
N CYS A 124 15.39 -21.36 10.43
CA CYS A 124 15.78 -22.27 11.49
C CYS A 124 15.78 -23.68 10.89
N GLY A 125 16.93 -24.36 10.98
CA GLY A 125 17.02 -25.79 10.72
C GLY A 125 16.49 -26.60 11.88
#